data_AF-A0A2T1DB40-F1
#
_entry.id   AF-A0A2T1DB40-F1
#
_cell.length_a   1.000
_cell.length_b   1.000
_cell.length_c   1.000
_cell.angle_alpha   90.00
_cell.angle_beta   90.00
_cell.angle_gamma   90.00
#
_symmetry.space_group_name_H-M   'P 1'
#
loop_
_entity.id
_entity.type
_entity.pdbx_description
1 polymer ?
#
loop_
_entity_poly.entity_id
_entity_poly.type
_entity_poly.pdbx_seq_one_letter_code
_entity_poly.pdbx_strand_id
1 'polypeptide(L)' 'GWPHPGADKAEAGAFDSAAPDAHEPLPNFCLLLLEPETVDLLELRGEPQNRSLYGRDGEGNWFVRLVNP' A
#
# COMPACT_ATOMS: atom_id res chain seq x y z
N GLY A 1 -10.41 -5.07 -24.08
CA GLY A 1 -9.69 -5.48 -22.85
C GLY A 1 -8.27 -4.98 -22.95
N TRP A 2 -7.59 -4.76 -21.82
CA TRP A 2 -6.20 -4.31 -21.84
C TRP A 2 -5.28 -5.34 -22.53
N PRO A 3 -4.21 -4.91 -23.24
CA PRO A 3 -3.22 -5.81 -23.82
C PRO A 3 -2.53 -6.70 -22.78
N HIS A 4 -2.04 -7.85 -23.22
CA HIS A 4 -1.36 -8.81 -22.34
C HIS A 4 -0.04 -8.25 -21.78
N PRO A 5 0.18 -8.29 -20.44
CA PRO A 5 1.45 -7.89 -19.85
C PRO A 5 2.62 -8.72 -20.40
N GLY A 6 3.72 -8.04 -20.77
CA GLY A 6 4.93 -8.70 -21.27
C GLY A 6 4.94 -9.04 -22.77
N ALA A 7 3.87 -8.74 -23.51
CA ALA A 7 3.84 -8.84 -24.98
C ALA A 7 4.38 -7.56 -25.66
N ASP A 8 4.56 -7.61 -26.98
CA ASP A 8 4.91 -6.44 -27.80
C ASP A 8 3.92 -5.28 -27.57
N LYS A 9 4.42 -4.06 -27.71
CA LYS A 9 3.63 -2.84 -27.45
C LYS A 9 2.44 -2.75 -28.40
N ALA A 10 1.24 -2.64 -27.83
CA ALA A 10 0.01 -2.43 -28.58
C ALA A 10 -0.18 -0.97 -29.04
N GLU A 11 -1.00 -0.79 -30.08
CA GLU A 11 -1.46 0.52 -30.56
C GLU A 11 -2.21 1.31 -29.47
N ALA A 12 -2.17 2.64 -29.54
CA ALA A 12 -2.70 3.52 -28.48
C ALA A 12 -4.17 3.25 -28.13
N GLY A 13 -5.02 3.01 -29.13
CA GLY A 13 -6.45 2.72 -28.92
C GLY A 13 -6.74 1.38 -28.24
N ALA A 14 -5.74 0.48 -28.10
CA ALA A 14 -5.91 -0.79 -27.39
C ALA A 14 -6.08 -0.60 -25.87
N PHE A 15 -5.78 0.60 -25.36
CA PHE A 15 -5.95 0.98 -23.95
C PHE A 15 -7.24 1.77 -23.69
N ASP A 16 -7.99 2.13 -24.73
CA ASP A 16 -9.27 2.81 -24.57
C ASP A 16 -10.32 1.82 -24.03
N SER A 17 -10.65 1.95 -22.75
CA SER A 17 -11.75 1.22 -22.11
C SER A 17 -12.80 2.19 -21.60
N ALA A 18 -14.07 1.83 -21.74
CA ALA A 18 -15.16 2.57 -21.09
C ALA A 18 -14.89 2.63 -19.58
N ALA A 19 -15.14 3.81 -18.99
CA ALA A 19 -15.11 3.95 -17.54
C ALA A 19 -16.18 3.03 -16.91
N PRO A 20 -15.88 2.38 -15.77
CA PRO A 20 -16.91 1.68 -15.01
C PRO A 20 -17.96 2.66 -14.49
N ASP A 21 -19.12 2.13 -14.09
CA ASP A 21 -20.15 2.93 -13.42
C ASP A 21 -19.57 3.62 -12.17
N ALA A 22 -19.92 4.89 -11.96
CA ALA A 22 -19.39 5.70 -10.86
C ALA A 22 -20.01 5.38 -9.50
N HIS A 23 -21.16 4.70 -9.49
CA HIS A 23 -21.94 4.38 -8.29
C HIS A 23 -21.96 2.87 -7.98
N GLU A 24 -21.59 2.03 -8.94
CA GLU A 24 -21.59 0.57 -8.77
C GLU A 24 -20.19 -0.04 -8.97
N PRO A 25 -19.61 -0.71 -7.95
CA PRO A 25 -18.34 -1.40 -8.12
C PRO A 25 -18.50 -2.61 -9.04
N LEU A 26 -17.47 -2.88 -9.85
CA LEU A 26 -17.44 -4.06 -10.71
C LEU A 26 -17.47 -5.36 -9.88
N PRO A 27 -17.95 -6.49 -10.44
CA PRO A 27 -17.97 -7.77 -9.74
C PRO A 27 -16.61 -8.26 -9.22
N ASN A 28 -15.52 -7.79 -9.85
CA ASN A 28 -14.14 -8.12 -9.51
C ASN A 28 -13.42 -6.98 -8.75
N PHE A 29 -14.14 -5.94 -8.33
CA PHE A 29 -13.60 -4.91 -7.44
C PHE A 29 -13.45 -5.47 -6.03
N CYS A 30 -12.28 -5.26 -5.43
CA CYS A 30 -11.99 -5.69 -4.06
C CYS A 30 -11.45 -4.50 -3.25
N LEU A 31 -12.00 -4.29 -2.06
CA LEU A 31 -11.40 -3.41 -1.06
C LEU A 31 -10.45 -4.23 -0.18
N LEU A 32 -9.18 -3.83 -0.15
CA LEU A 32 -8.17 -4.39 0.75
C LEU A 32 -7.83 -3.37 1.82
N LEU A 33 -8.12 -3.70 3.07
CA LEU A 33 -7.72 -2.91 4.24
C LEU A 33 -6.48 -3.56 4.86
N LEU A 34 -5.42 -2.77 4.98
CA LEU A 34 -4.24 -3.14 5.77
C LEU A 34 -4.37 -2.51 7.15
N GLU A 35 -4.61 -3.34 8.15
CA GLU A 35 -4.58 -2.93 9.55
C GLU A 35 -3.20 -3.25 10.14
N PRO A 36 -2.35 -2.25 10.41
CA PRO A 36 -1.00 -2.53 10.87
C PRO A 36 -1.03 -3.06 12.31
N GLU A 37 -0.37 -4.20 12.51
CA GLU A 37 -0.02 -4.72 13.83
C GLU A 37 1.28 -4.10 14.34
N THR A 38 2.19 -3.76 13.41
CA THR A 38 3.48 -3.10 13.69
C THR A 38 3.81 -2.06 12.63
N VAL A 39 4.58 -1.04 13.01
CA VAL A 39 5.12 -0.02 12.10
C VAL A 39 6.59 0.22 12.46
N ASP A 40 7.48 0.19 11.46
CA ASP A 40 8.90 0.53 11.61
C ASP A 40 9.15 1.88 10.95
N LEU A 41 9.46 2.89 11.75
CA LEU A 41 9.74 4.25 11.31
C LEU A 41 11.24 4.53 11.40
N LEU A 42 11.88 4.71 10.24
CA LEU A 42 13.26 5.15 10.13
C LEU A 42 13.32 6.61 9.68
N GLU A 43 13.92 7.45 10.51
CA GLU A 43 14.17 8.85 10.21
C GLU A 43 15.65 9.04 9.86
N LEU A 44 15.93 9.25 8.56
CA LEU A 44 17.30 9.46 8.07
C LEU A 44 17.90 10.80 8.52
N ARG A 45 17.07 11.75 8.96
CA ARG A 45 17.51 13.04 9.51
C ARG A 45 17.41 12.99 11.03
N GLY A 46 18.50 12.60 11.67
CA GLY A 46 18.70 12.60 13.13
C GLY A 46 20.17 12.79 13.47
N GLU A 47 20.56 12.55 14.72
CA GLU A 47 21.95 12.62 15.18
C GLU A 47 22.33 11.29 15.86
N PRO A 48 22.72 10.21 15.14
CA PRO A 48 22.95 10.08 13.69
C PRO A 48 21.72 9.73 12.84
N GLN A 49 20.83 8.86 13.32
CA GLN A 49 19.52 8.52 12.73
C GLN A 49 18.63 8.04 13.88
N ASN A 50 17.32 8.15 13.73
CA ASN A 50 16.37 7.63 14.72
C ASN A 50 15.58 6.49 14.09
N ARG A 51 15.34 5.43 14.87
CA ARG A 51 14.46 4.34 14.48
C ARG A 51 13.50 4.01 15.62
N SER A 52 12.21 3.96 15.28
CA SER A 52 11.12 3.69 16.22
C SER A 52 10.28 2.52 15.74
N LEU A 53 10.10 1.52 16.60
CA LEU A 53 9.19 0.40 16.37
C LEU A 53 7.90 0.62 17.15
N TYR A 54 6.80 0.72 16.42
CA TYR A 54 5.45 0.71 16.98
C TYR A 54 4.88 -0.70 16.89
N GLY A 55 4.14 -1.11 17.92
CA GLY A 55 3.40 -2.37 17.92
C GLY A 55 2.14 -2.28 18.77
N ARG A 56 1.22 -3.22 18.58
CA ARG A 56 0.07 -3.40 19.47
C ARG A 56 0.38 -4.44 20.54
N ASP A 57 0.01 -4.15 21.78
CA ASP A 57 0.07 -5.14 22.87
C ASP A 57 -1.14 -6.09 22.85
N GLY A 58 -1.21 -7.00 23.83
CA GLY A 58 -2.31 -7.96 23.94
C GLY A 58 -3.69 -7.35 24.23
N GLU A 59 -3.76 -6.07 24.59
CA GLU A 59 -4.99 -5.31 24.79
C GLU A 59 -5.32 -4.42 23.58
N GLY A 60 -4.47 -4.42 22.55
CA GLY A 60 -4.63 -3.61 21.34
C GLY A 60 -4.12 -2.18 21.47
N ASN A 61 -3.48 -1.81 22.60
CA ASN A 61 -2.89 -0.49 22.75
C ASN A 61 -1.58 -0.40 21.98
N TRP A 62 -1.30 0.78 21.43
CA TRP A 62 -0.03 1.04 20.76
C TRP A 62 1.07 1.32 21.78
N PHE A 63 2.21 0.66 21.62
CA PHE A 63 3.47 1.00 22.27
C PHE A 63 4.51 1.42 21.24
N VAL A 64 5.55 2.12 21.70
CA VAL A 64 6.71 2.51 20.88
C VAL A 64 8.00 2.15 21.59
N ARG A 65 9.01 1.71 20.82
CA ARG A 65 10.38 1.49 21.30
C ARG A 65 11.36 2.18 20.36
N LEU A 66 12.25 2.98 20.94
CA LEU A 66 13.45 3.46 20.25
C LEU A 66 14.43 2.29 20.10
N VAL A 67 14.91 2.07 18.88
CA VAL A 67 15.88 1.03 18.56
C VAL A 67 17.05 1.64 17.80
N ASN A 68 18.18 0.93 17.77
CA ASN A 68 19.28 1.36 16.92
C ASN A 68 18.83 1.37 15.44
N PRO A 69 19.21 2.39 14.66
CA PRO A 69 19.01 2.43 13.21
C PRO A 69 19.49 1.14 12.53
#